data_AF-A0AAU6AK50-F1
#
_entry.id   AF-A0AAU6AK50-F1
#
_cell.length_a   1.000
_cell.length_b   1.000
_cell.length_c   1.000
_cell.angle_alpha   90.00
_cell.angle_beta   90.00
_cell.angle_gamma   90.00
#
_symmetry.space_group_name_H-M   'P 1'
#
loop_
_entity.id
_entity.type
_entity.pdbx_description
1 polymer ?
#
loop_
_entity_poly.entity_id
_entity_poly.type
_entity_poly.pdbx_seq_one_letter_code
_entity_poly.pdbx_strand_id
1 'polypeptide(L)'
;MTTGVHDQGGSPNVDATHITVIGQLEGLPETADIEDLFSTKDYLWLHHRATEVTINEADLITTDKPLPILKHIGIARENQHKPRDFDHVGPAHQLTRDKDAFFEQVDDETLNRFETVFKKLTA
;
A
#
# COMPACT_ATOMS: atom_id res chain seq x y z
N MET A 1 -18.80 -18.08 -27.91
CA MET A 1 -19.08 -17.22 -26.74
C MET A 1 -17.83 -17.22 -25.89
N THR A 2 -16.98 -16.22 -26.05
CA THR A 2 -15.78 -16.02 -25.25
C THR A 2 -16.03 -14.75 -24.44
N THR A 3 -16.05 -14.91 -23.13
CA THR A 3 -16.32 -13.89 -22.13
C THR A 3 -15.19 -12.86 -22.16
N GLY A 4 -15.53 -11.62 -22.51
CA GLY A 4 -14.60 -10.49 -22.42
C GLY A 4 -14.38 -10.12 -20.96
N VAL A 5 -13.13 -10.09 -20.54
CA VAL A 5 -12.73 -9.44 -19.29
C VAL A 5 -12.78 -7.93 -19.56
N HIS A 6 -13.57 -7.21 -18.77
CA HIS A 6 -13.62 -5.75 -18.84
C HIS A 6 -12.28 -5.18 -18.35
N ASP A 7 -11.48 -4.71 -19.30
CA ASP A 7 -10.29 -3.90 -19.09
C ASP A 7 -10.72 -2.47 -18.72
N GLN A 8 -10.65 -2.14 -17.43
CA GLN A 8 -10.81 -0.77 -16.94
C GLN A 8 -9.41 -0.15 -16.82
N GLY A 9 -8.97 0.50 -17.89
CA GLY A 9 -7.74 1.27 -17.93
C GLY A 9 -6.70 0.66 -18.87
N GLY A 10 -6.89 0.89 -20.17
CA GLY A 10 -5.95 0.47 -21.20
C GLY A 10 -4.53 0.90 -20.85
N SER A 11 -3.74 -0.06 -20.41
CA SER A 11 -2.30 0.13 -20.32
C SER A 11 -1.78 0.41 -21.73
N PRO A 12 -0.83 1.35 -21.92
CA PRO A 12 -0.07 1.38 -23.16
C PRO A 12 0.46 -0.03 -23.44
N ASN A 13 0.73 -0.37 -24.69
CA ASN A 13 1.21 -1.68 -25.13
C ASN A 13 2.58 -2.00 -24.48
N VAL A 14 2.56 -2.30 -23.18
CA VAL A 14 3.68 -2.62 -22.31
C VAL A 14 3.72 -4.13 -22.28
N ASP A 15 4.89 -4.67 -22.65
CA ASP A 15 5.13 -6.08 -22.55
C ASP A 15 4.92 -6.53 -21.10
N ALA A 16 3.99 -7.46 -20.88
CA ALA A 16 3.65 -7.97 -19.55
C ALA A 16 4.86 -8.56 -18.81
N THR A 17 5.90 -8.99 -19.54
CA THR A 17 7.17 -9.43 -18.94
C THR A 17 7.94 -8.31 -18.23
N HIS A 18 7.63 -7.05 -18.54
CA HIS A 18 8.22 -5.86 -17.89
C HIS A 18 7.32 -5.29 -16.78
N ILE A 19 6.23 -5.97 -16.43
CA ILE A 19 5.29 -5.54 -15.40
C ILE A 19 5.48 -6.45 -14.17
N THR A 20 5.82 -5.84 -13.03
CA THR A 20 5.76 -6.52 -11.73
C THR A 20 4.45 -6.17 -11.04
N VAL A 21 3.64 -7.19 -10.73
CA VAL A 21 2.37 -7.04 -10.00
C VAL A 21 2.62 -7.25 -8.50
N ILE A 22 2.35 -6.23 -7.68
CA ILE A 22 2.63 -6.26 -6.23
C ILE A 22 1.80 -7.32 -5.51
N GLY A 23 0.53 -7.52 -5.88
CA GLY A 23 -0.32 -8.57 -5.31
C GLY A 23 0.12 -10.01 -5.57
N GLN A 24 1.18 -10.24 -6.34
CA GLN A 24 1.80 -11.56 -6.53
C GLN A 24 3.00 -11.80 -5.59
N LEU A 25 3.35 -10.83 -4.74
CA LEU A 25 4.35 -11.02 -3.70
C LEU A 25 3.78 -11.84 -2.54
N GLU A 26 4.62 -12.67 -1.95
CA GLU A 26 4.24 -13.50 -0.81
C GLU A 26 3.79 -12.65 0.38
N GLY A 27 2.70 -13.04 1.02
CA GLY A 27 2.17 -12.38 2.22
C GLY A 27 1.37 -11.10 1.96
N LEU A 28 1.22 -10.66 0.70
CA LEU A 28 0.41 -9.50 0.34
C LEU A 28 -1.00 -9.89 -0.16
N PRO A 29 -1.99 -9.00 0.00
CA PRO A 29 -3.29 -9.16 -0.64
C PRO A 29 -3.18 -9.31 -2.17
N GLU A 30 -4.07 -10.08 -2.79
CA GLU A 30 -4.12 -10.19 -4.27
C GLU A 30 -4.35 -8.83 -4.95
N THR A 31 -5.01 -7.90 -4.26
CA THR A 31 -5.25 -6.53 -4.76
C THR A 31 -4.30 -5.52 -4.12
N ALA A 32 -3.10 -5.94 -3.68
CA ALA A 32 -2.14 -5.05 -3.02
C ALA A 32 -1.69 -3.92 -3.93
N ASP A 33 -1.58 -2.74 -3.34
CA ASP A 33 -1.05 -1.51 -3.93
C ASP A 33 0.38 -1.25 -3.42
N ILE A 34 1.02 -0.17 -3.89
CA ILE A 34 2.41 0.14 -3.50
C ILE A 34 2.55 0.41 -2.00
N GLU A 35 1.49 0.90 -1.37
CA GLU A 35 1.38 1.13 0.07
C GLU A 35 1.51 -0.17 0.88
N ASP A 36 1.14 -1.32 0.32
CA ASP A 36 1.25 -2.62 0.99
C ASP A 36 2.68 -3.16 1.03
N LEU A 37 3.63 -2.52 0.35
CA LEU A 37 5.05 -2.82 0.50
C LEU A 37 5.60 -2.37 1.86
N PHE A 38 4.94 -1.42 2.51
CA PHE A 38 5.29 -1.00 3.86
C PHE A 38 4.74 -2.01 4.89
N SER A 39 5.43 -2.15 6.02
CA SER A 39 4.80 -2.72 7.22
C SER A 39 3.64 -1.83 7.66
N THR A 40 2.65 -2.40 8.35
CA THR A 40 1.52 -1.63 8.89
C THR A 40 2.02 -0.46 9.75
N LYS A 41 3.00 -0.71 10.62
CA LYS A 41 3.63 0.29 11.48
C LYS A 41 4.20 1.45 10.66
N ASP A 42 5.01 1.15 9.66
CA ASP A 42 5.67 2.15 8.82
C ASP A 42 4.69 2.95 7.98
N TYR A 43 3.66 2.30 7.43
CA TYR A 43 2.66 3.01 6.64
C TYR A 43 1.81 3.95 7.52
N LEU A 44 1.39 3.48 8.70
CA LEU A 44 0.68 4.32 9.66
C LEU A 44 1.54 5.49 10.16
N TRP A 45 2.84 5.29 10.32
CA TRP A 45 3.77 6.38 10.69
C TRP A 45 3.73 7.54 9.68
N LEU A 46 3.71 7.22 8.38
CA LEU A 46 3.59 8.20 7.29
C LEU A 46 2.18 8.81 7.24
N HIS A 47 1.15 7.97 7.31
CA HIS A 47 -0.25 8.38 7.25
C HIS A 47 -0.61 9.38 8.36
N HIS A 48 -0.17 9.15 9.60
CA HIS A 48 -0.45 10.05 10.73
C HIS A 48 0.19 11.42 10.62
N ARG A 49 1.31 11.50 9.90
CA ARG A 49 2.01 12.77 9.69
C ARG A 49 1.52 13.50 8.44
N ALA A 50 1.00 12.75 7.48
CA ALA A 50 0.36 13.29 6.29
C ALA A 50 -1.07 13.79 6.54
N THR A 51 -1.76 13.23 7.54
CA THR A 51 -3.17 13.51 7.81
C THR A 51 -3.38 14.00 9.24
N GLU A 52 -4.49 14.68 9.50
CA GLU A 52 -4.91 15.04 10.86
C GLU A 52 -5.62 13.88 11.60
N VAL A 53 -5.56 12.66 11.06
CA VAL A 53 -6.31 11.49 11.56
C VAL A 53 -5.34 10.44 12.10
N THR A 54 -5.50 10.11 13.38
CA THR A 54 -4.75 9.03 14.03
C THR A 54 -5.53 7.72 13.96
N ILE A 55 -4.92 6.68 13.40
CA ILE A 55 -5.44 5.31 13.27
C ILE A 55 -4.39 4.37 13.85
N ASN A 56 -4.70 3.75 14.98
CA ASN A 56 -3.79 2.76 15.56
C ASN A 56 -3.96 1.41 14.86
N GLU A 57 -2.98 0.52 14.97
CA GLU A 57 -3.09 -0.84 14.41
C GLU A 57 -4.33 -1.58 14.93
N ALA A 58 -4.70 -1.35 16.19
CA ALA A 58 -5.89 -1.93 16.81
C ALA A 58 -7.22 -1.43 16.20
N ASP A 59 -7.20 -0.29 15.49
CA ASP A 59 -8.37 0.23 14.77
C ASP A 59 -8.55 -0.48 13.41
N LEU A 60 -7.52 -1.19 12.93
CA LEU A 60 -7.58 -1.94 11.69
C LEU A 60 -8.30 -3.27 11.92
N ILE A 61 -9.32 -3.54 11.11
CA ILE A 61 -10.07 -4.80 11.19
C ILE A 61 -9.18 -6.00 10.84
N THR A 62 -9.39 -7.13 11.51
CA THR A 62 -8.87 -8.43 11.06
C THR A 62 -9.87 -9.06 10.10
N THR A 63 -9.40 -9.57 8.97
CA THR A 63 -10.23 -10.23 7.96
C THR A 63 -9.67 -11.61 7.62
N ASP A 64 -10.55 -12.55 7.24
CA ASP A 64 -10.15 -13.92 6.88
C ASP A 64 -9.21 -13.97 5.66
N LYS A 65 -9.30 -12.96 4.79
CA LYS A 65 -8.38 -12.73 3.67
C LYS A 65 -7.70 -11.37 3.85
N PRO A 66 -6.39 -11.24 3.56
CA PRO A 66 -5.70 -9.94 3.62
C PRO A 66 -6.38 -8.92 2.71
N LEU A 67 -6.58 -7.69 3.20
CA LEU A 67 -6.99 -6.55 2.38
C LEU A 67 -5.83 -5.57 2.26
N PRO A 68 -5.77 -4.76 1.18
CA PRO A 68 -4.85 -3.65 1.10
C PRO A 68 -4.97 -2.71 2.29
N ILE A 69 -3.84 -2.19 2.78
CA ILE A 69 -3.76 -1.31 3.96
C ILE A 69 -4.69 -0.10 3.83
N LEU A 70 -4.85 0.45 2.62
CA LEU A 70 -5.76 1.56 2.35
C LEU A 70 -7.23 1.20 2.57
N LYS A 71 -7.63 -0.05 2.30
CA LYS A 71 -8.99 -0.52 2.60
C LYS A 71 -9.20 -0.64 4.10
N HIS A 72 -8.22 -1.16 4.85
CA HIS A 72 -8.28 -1.20 6.31
C HIS A 72 -8.42 0.21 6.91
N ILE A 73 -7.59 1.16 6.45
CA ILE A 73 -7.65 2.57 6.87
C ILE A 73 -9.00 3.20 6.53
N GLY A 74 -9.51 2.98 5.32
CA GLY A 74 -10.82 3.50 4.90
C GLY A 74 -11.97 3.02 5.81
N ILE A 75 -11.96 1.73 6.19
CA ILE A 75 -12.95 1.16 7.12
C ILE A 75 -12.77 1.76 8.52
N ALA A 76 -11.54 1.88 9.02
CA ALA A 76 -11.27 2.49 10.33
C ALA A 76 -11.77 3.95 10.40
N ARG A 77 -11.58 4.73 9.32
CA ARG A 77 -12.08 6.11 9.21
C ARG A 77 -13.59 6.18 9.15
N GLU A 78 -14.23 5.29 8.41
CA GLU A 78 -15.69 5.19 8.36
C GLU A 78 -16.27 4.92 9.75
N ASN A 79 -15.65 4.00 10.52
CA ASN A 79 -16.04 3.73 11.91
C ASN A 79 -15.85 4.94 12.83
N GLN A 80 -14.94 5.86 12.50
CA GLN A 80 -14.73 7.15 13.17
C GLN A 80 -15.63 8.28 12.62
N HIS A 81 -16.62 7.97 11.77
CA HIS A 81 -17.49 8.95 11.09
C HIS A 81 -16.71 9.97 10.25
N LYS A 82 -15.59 9.54 9.64
CA LYS A 82 -14.79 10.32 8.70
C LYS A 82 -14.97 9.80 7.26
N PRO A 83 -14.78 10.65 6.23
CA PRO A 83 -14.78 10.19 4.84
C PRO A 83 -13.74 9.09 4.59
N ARG A 84 -13.99 8.23 3.60
CA ARG A 84 -13.05 7.17 3.20
C ARG A 84 -11.94 7.67 2.28
N ASP A 85 -12.10 8.85 1.69
CA ASP A 85 -11.21 9.42 0.66
C ASP A 85 -9.75 9.49 1.12
N PHE A 86 -8.86 8.86 0.37
CA PHE A 86 -7.45 8.75 0.72
C PHE A 86 -6.61 9.76 -0.07
N ASP A 87 -5.79 10.53 0.64
CA ASP A 87 -4.74 11.33 0.02
C ASP A 87 -3.50 10.47 -0.20
N HIS A 88 -3.34 9.93 -1.40
CA HIS A 88 -2.16 9.14 -1.78
C HIS A 88 -0.88 9.98 -1.85
N VAL A 89 -1.01 11.29 -2.03
CA VAL A 89 0.12 12.20 -2.23
C VAL A 89 0.74 12.60 -0.90
N GLY A 90 -0.08 12.78 0.14
CA GLY A 90 0.33 13.15 1.49
C GLY A 90 1.44 12.27 2.07
N PRO A 91 1.25 10.94 2.21
CA PRO A 91 2.26 10.02 2.74
C PRO A 91 3.57 10.02 1.93
N ALA A 92 3.50 10.11 0.61
CA ALA A 92 4.68 10.15 -0.25
C ALA A 92 5.50 11.45 -0.05
N HIS A 93 4.82 12.59 0.04
CA HIS A 93 5.47 13.85 0.42
C HIS A 93 6.05 13.80 1.82
N GLN A 94 5.35 13.14 2.76
CA GLN A 94 5.84 12.98 4.11
C GLN A 94 7.15 12.18 4.17
N LEU A 95 7.21 11.07 3.44
CA LEU A 95 8.43 10.27 3.33
C LEU A 95 9.60 11.10 2.78
N THR A 96 9.33 11.99 1.81
CA THR A 96 10.37 12.87 1.24
C THR A 96 10.85 13.92 2.25
N ARG A 97 9.93 14.50 3.04
CA ARG A 97 10.24 15.54 4.04
C ARG A 97 10.99 14.98 5.25
N ASP A 98 10.50 13.88 5.81
CA ASP A 98 11.01 13.32 7.06
C ASP A 98 11.82 12.03 6.81
N LYS A 99 12.46 11.94 5.65
CA LYS A 99 13.20 10.76 5.18
C LYS A 99 14.10 10.16 6.25
N ASP A 100 14.95 10.99 6.86
CA ASP A 100 15.94 10.52 7.83
C ASP A 100 15.25 9.93 9.07
N ALA A 101 14.23 10.62 9.61
CA ALA A 101 13.45 10.13 10.74
C ALA A 101 12.62 8.87 10.42
N PHE A 102 12.15 8.72 9.18
CA PHE A 102 11.48 7.51 8.74
C PHE A 102 12.44 6.32 8.71
N PHE A 103 13.62 6.49 8.11
CA PHE A 103 14.62 5.43 8.00
C PHE A 103 15.33 5.08 9.32
N GLU A 104 15.28 5.96 10.32
CA GLU A 104 15.70 5.63 11.70
C GLU A 104 14.82 4.56 12.37
N GLN A 105 13.55 4.45 11.95
CA GLN A 105 12.57 3.56 12.60
C GLN A 105 11.97 2.48 11.69
N VAL A 106 12.30 2.51 10.40
CA VAL A 106 11.71 1.61 9.39
C VAL A 106 11.92 0.13 9.77
N ASP A 107 10.91 -0.70 9.52
CA ASP A 107 11.04 -2.15 9.72
C ASP A 107 11.79 -2.81 8.57
N ASP A 108 12.54 -3.86 8.91
CA ASP A 108 13.18 -4.74 7.91
C ASP A 108 12.16 -5.32 6.93
N GLU A 109 10.92 -5.56 7.36
CA GLU A 109 9.81 -6.03 6.53
C GLU A 109 9.55 -5.10 5.34
N THR A 110 9.49 -3.79 5.58
CA THR A 110 9.34 -2.77 4.53
C THR A 110 10.51 -2.84 3.55
N LEU A 111 11.74 -2.81 4.07
CA LEU A 111 12.94 -2.81 3.23
C LEU A 111 13.04 -4.07 2.36
N ASN A 112 12.76 -5.24 2.94
CA ASN A 112 12.79 -6.53 2.23
C ASN A 112 11.73 -6.62 1.13
N ARG A 113 10.53 -6.07 1.35
CA ARG A 113 9.46 -6.04 0.33
C ARG A 113 9.83 -5.14 -0.84
N PHE A 114 10.33 -3.93 -0.58
CA PHE A 114 10.81 -3.04 -1.64
C PHE A 114 11.99 -3.65 -2.40
N GLU A 115 12.96 -4.26 -1.70
CA GLU A 115 14.08 -4.97 -2.35
C GLU A 115 13.58 -6.10 -3.26
N THR A 116 12.57 -6.87 -2.82
CA THR A 116 11.96 -7.95 -3.61
C THR A 116 11.35 -7.43 -4.90
N VAL A 117 10.66 -6.28 -4.85
CA VAL A 117 10.13 -5.62 -6.05
C VAL A 117 11.26 -5.22 -7.00
N PHE A 118 12.30 -4.56 -6.48
CA PHE A 118 13.43 -4.14 -7.33
C PHE A 118 14.13 -5.33 -7.99
N LYS A 119 14.35 -6.42 -7.26
CA LYS A 119 14.92 -7.65 -7.82
C LYS A 119 14.06 -8.23 -8.94
N LYS A 120 12.73 -8.22 -8.80
CA LYS A 120 11.80 -8.69 -9.85
C LYS A 120 11.79 -7.78 -11.07
N LEU A 121 11.90 -6.46 -10.89
CA LEU A 121 11.96 -5.49 -11.99
C LEU A 121 13.25 -5.58 -12.80
N THR A 122 14.34 -6.06 -12.21
CA THR A 122 15.66 -6.15 -12.88
C THR A 122 16.06 -7.57 -13.30
N ALA A 123 15.20 -8.56 -13.07
CA ALA A 123 15.44 -9.96 -13.43
C ALA A 123 15.16 -10.21 -14.92
#